data_AF-A0A2E4X4E5-F1
#
_entry.id   AF-A0A2E4X4E5-F1
#
_cell.length_a   1.000
_cell.length_b   1.000
_cell.length_c   1.000
_cell.angle_alpha   90.00
_cell.angle_beta   90.00
_cell.angle_gamma   90.00
#
_symmetry.space_group_name_H-M   'P 1'
#
loop_
_entity.id
_entity.type
_entity.pdbx_description
1 polymer ?
#
loop_
_entity_poly.entity_id
_entity_poly.type
_entity_poly.pdbx_seq_one_letter_code
_entity_poly.pdbx_strand_id
1 'polypeptide(L)' 'MDLYFILFSILILLLLIFPLFEIGNKVTPFVLGIPFSLFWIVSCIIFQFIGIVIFLLIDKDK' A
#
# COMPACT_ATOMS: atom_id res chain seq x y z
N MET A 1 18.92 7.63 -1.42
CA MET A 1 17.91 6.77 -2.07
C MET A 1 17.13 6.01 -1.00
N ASP A 2 17.85 5.48 -0.02
CA ASP A 2 17.32 4.62 1.06
C ASP A 2 16.28 5.31 1.95
N LEU A 3 16.45 6.60 2.26
CA LEU A 3 15.50 7.34 3.09
C LEU A 3 14.09 7.41 2.45
N TYR A 4 14.01 7.61 1.14
CA TYR A 4 12.73 7.65 0.42
C TYR A 4 12.07 6.28 0.37
N PHE A 5 12.87 5.22 0.19
CA PHE A 5 12.38 3.84 0.24
C PHE A 5 11.86 3.46 1.63
N ILE A 6 12.57 3.86 2.68
CA ILE A 6 12.17 3.65 4.07
C ILE A 6 10.89 4.43 4.38
N LEU A 7 10.81 5.70 3.97
CA LEU A 7 9.62 6.53 4.16
C LEU A 7 8.39 5.94 3.42
N PHE A 8 8.57 5.49 2.18
CA PHE A 8 7.53 4.84 1.39
C PHE A 8 7.06 3.53 2.05
N SER A 9 8.00 2.70 2.50
CA SER A 9 7.70 1.44 3.18
C SER A 9 6.97 1.66 4.49
N ILE A 10 7.37 2.66 5.29
CA ILE A 10 6.68 3.05 6.53
C ILE A 10 5.28 3.58 6.23
N LEU A 11 5.10 4.35 5.16
CA LEU A 11 3.79 4.87 4.77
C LEU A 11 2.83 3.75 4.37
N ILE A 12 3.27 2.81 3.53
CA ILE A 12 2.48 1.62 3.18
C ILE A 12 2.17 0.80 4.43
N LEU A 13 3.17 0.55 5.29
CA LEU A 13 2.98 -0.16 6.54
C LEU A 13 1.88 0.52 7.35
N LEU A 14 1.97 1.84 7.55
CA LEU A 14 1.00 2.62 8.30
C LEU A 14 -0.42 2.51 7.71
N LEU A 15 -0.57 2.40 6.39
CA LEU A 15 -1.87 2.16 5.74
C LEU A 15 -2.46 0.75 6.01
N LEU A 16 -1.62 -0.24 6.30
CA LEU A 16 -2.05 -1.61 6.64
C LEU A 16 -2.28 -1.83 8.16
N ILE A 17 -1.66 -1.05 9.04
CA ILE A 17 -1.84 -1.12 10.50
C ILE A 17 -2.79 -0.02 11.01
N PHE A 18 -3.34 -0.22 12.20
CA PHE A 18 -4.11 0.81 12.89
C PHE A 18 -3.20 2.01 13.23
N PRO A 19 -3.68 3.26 13.08
CA PRO A 19 -5.08 3.67 12.93
C PRO A 19 -5.58 3.88 11.49
N LEU A 20 -4.69 3.96 10.49
CA LEU A 20 -5.08 4.26 9.10
C LEU A 20 -5.86 3.12 8.44
N PHE A 21 -5.66 1.89 8.91
CA PHE A 21 -6.48 0.76 8.52
C PHE A 21 -7.97 0.97 8.82
N GLU A 22 -8.36 1.86 9.75
CA GLU A 22 -9.78 2.19 10.00
C GLU A 22 -10.50 2.76 8.79
N ILE A 23 -9.78 3.41 7.87
CA ILE A 23 -10.34 3.92 6.61
C ILE A 23 -10.87 2.74 5.77
N GLY A 24 -10.08 1.67 5.72
CA GLY A 24 -10.40 0.41 5.05
C GLY A 24 -11.29 -0.52 5.88
N ASN A 25 -11.37 -0.34 7.21
CA ASN A 25 -12.12 -1.20 8.13
C ASN A 25 -13.64 -0.98 8.08
N LYS A 26 -14.19 -0.91 6.87
CA LYS A 26 -15.62 -0.93 6.60
C LYS A 26 -15.91 -2.19 5.80
N VAL A 27 -16.95 -2.91 6.20
CA VAL A 27 -17.42 -4.10 5.49
C VAL A 27 -18.28 -3.74 4.28
N THR A 28 -18.85 -2.54 4.26
CA THR A 28 -19.68 -2.01 3.18
C THR A 28 -19.08 -0.70 2.64
N PRO A 29 -19.09 -0.47 1.31
CA PRO A 29 -19.70 -1.28 0.27
C PRO A 29 -18.88 -2.52 -0.10
N PHE A 30 -19.53 -3.58 -0.58
CA PHE A 30 -18.82 -4.71 -1.18
C PHE A 30 -18.27 -4.29 -2.54
N VAL A 31 -16.95 -4.30 -2.70
CA VAL A 31 -16.29 -3.96 -3.96
C VAL A 31 -15.90 -5.28 -4.62
N LEU A 32 -16.35 -5.53 -5.85
CA LEU A 32 -16.01 -6.75 -6.62
C LEU A 32 -16.39 -8.08 -5.92
N GLY A 33 -17.40 -8.07 -5.04
CA GLY A 33 -17.83 -9.26 -4.28
C GLY A 33 -17.00 -9.56 -3.03
N ILE A 34 -16.01 -8.72 -2.70
CA ILE A 34 -15.22 -8.80 -1.46
C ILE A 34 -15.53 -7.61 -0.53
N PRO A 35 -15.40 -7.77 0.80
CA PRO A 35 -15.53 -6.67 1.75
C PRO A 35 -14.49 -5.58 1.46
N PHE A 36 -14.85 -4.32 1.67
CA PHE A 36 -14.00 -3.17 1.38
C PHE A 36 -12.66 -3.20 2.13
N SER A 37 -12.61 -3.82 3.32
CA SER A 37 -11.36 -4.07 4.05
C SER A 37 -10.36 -4.92 3.26
N LEU A 38 -10.81 -6.00 2.63
CA LEU A 38 -9.93 -6.83 1.80
C LEU A 38 -9.51 -6.10 0.52
N PHE A 39 -10.42 -5.35 -0.09
CA PHE A 39 -10.10 -4.51 -1.25
C PHE A 39 -9.02 -3.47 -0.92
N TRP A 40 -9.12 -2.82 0.24
CA TRP A 40 -8.15 -1.85 0.72
C TRP A 40 -6.76 -2.48 0.90
N ILE A 41 -6.68 -3.66 1.54
CA ILE A 41 -5.43 -4.40 1.72
C ILE A 41 -4.80 -4.72 0.36
N VAL A 42 -5.57 -5.29 -0.57
CA VAL A 42 -5.08 -5.66 -1.90
C VAL A 42 -4.57 -4.44 -2.67
N SER A 43 -5.32 -3.33 -2.63
CA SER A 43 -4.89 -2.06 -3.22
C SER A 43 -3.55 -1.59 -2.64
N CYS A 44 -3.39 -1.61 -1.31
CA CYS A 44 -2.14 -1.22 -0.67
C CYS A 44 -0.95 -2.12 -1.08
N ILE A 45 -1.16 -3.43 -1.21
CA ILE A 45 -0.14 -4.38 -1.68
C ILE A 45 0.27 -4.07 -3.12
N ILE A 46 -0.70 -3.78 -4.00
CA ILE A 46 -0.42 -3.41 -5.39
C ILE A 46 0.38 -2.11 -5.44
N PHE A 47 -0.02 -1.10 -4.66
CA PHE A 47 0.73 0.15 -4.54
C PHE A 47 2.17 -0.07 -4.05
N GLN A 48 2.36 -0.94 -3.06
CA GLN A 48 3.69 -1.29 -2.57
C GLN A 48 4.55 -1.91 -3.67
N PHE A 49 4.00 -2.86 -4.42
CA PHE A 49 4.69 -3.52 -5.50
C PHE A 49 5.12 -2.54 -6.58
N ILE A 50 4.21 -1.67 -7.02
CA ILE A 50 4.49 -0.62 -8.01
C ILE A 50 5.59 0.33 -7.50
N GLY A 51 5.51 0.78 -6.24
CA GLY A 51 6.51 1.66 -5.66
C GLY A 51 7.92 1.05 -5.61
N ILE A 52 8.03 -0.23 -5.23
CA ILE A 52 9.30 -0.96 -5.25
C ILE A 52 9.84 -1.09 -6.67
N VAL A 53 8.99 -1.43 -7.65
CA VAL A 53 9.40 -1.55 -9.06
C VAL A 53 9.90 -0.22 -9.61
N ILE A 54 9.19 0.88 -9.36
CA ILE A 54 9.62 2.24 -9.77
C ILE A 54 10.96 2.58 -9.12
N PHE A 55 11.12 2.31 -7.83
CA PHE A 55 12.37 2.58 -7.13
C PHE A 55 13.54 1.78 -7.72
N LEU A 56 13.33 0.49 -8.00
CA LEU A 56 14.33 -0.39 -8.59
C LEU A 56 14.69 0.04 -10.02
N LEU A 57 13.74 0.55 -10.79
CA LEU A 57 14.00 1.13 -12.11
C LEU A 57 14.82 2.41 -12.03
N ILE A 58 14.50 3.31 -11.09
CA ILE A 58 15.25 4.56 -10.88
C ILE A 58 16.67 4.28 -10.38
N ASP A 59 16.86 3.26 -9.53
CA ASP A 59 18.17 2.86 -9.02
C ASP A 59 19.02 2.22 -10.12
N LYS A 60 18.42 1.42 -11.01
CA LYS A 60 19.11 0.79 -12.14
C LYS A 60 19.58 1.79 -13.22
N ASP A 61 18.99 2.98 -13.27
CA ASP A 61 19.35 4.04 -14.22
C ASP A 61 20.51 4.92 -13.73
N LYS A 62 21.00 4.68 -12.50
CA LYS A 62 22.09 5.43 -11.86
C LYS A 62 23.39 4.64 -11.83
#